data_AF-A0A946K0F5-F1
#
_entry.id   AF-A0A946K0F5-F1
#
_cell.length_a   1.000
_cell.length_b   1.000
_cell.length_c   1.000
_cell.angle_alpha   90.00
_cell.angle_beta   90.00
_cell.angle_gamma   90.00
#
_symmetry.space_group_name_H-M   'P 1'
#
loop_
_entity.id
_entity.type
_entity.pdbx_description
1 polymer ?
#
loop_
_entity_poly.entity_id
_entity_poly.type
_entity_poly.pdbx_seq_one_letter_code
_entity_poly.pdbx_strand_id
1 'polypeptide(L)'
;LEDLSIVGEGDRGVELLDRDDFSLKPSRFYQDSRGINWPVSWTLNMADEQFTINALLDQQTVDLSILYWEGLVEVLNPDGSRSGLGYMELTGYERNR
;
A
#
# COMPACT_ATOMS: atom_id res chain seq x y z
N LEU A 1 -24.29 12.52 -6.32
CA LEU A 1 -23.56 11.28 -6.70
C LEU A 1 -23.16 11.27 -8.18
N GLU A 2 -23.46 12.33 -8.95
CA GLU A 2 -23.25 12.38 -10.41
C GLU A 2 -21.84 12.82 -10.85
N ASP A 3 -20.94 13.15 -9.90
CA ASP A 3 -19.58 13.65 -10.17
C ASP A 3 -18.48 12.73 -9.60
N LEU A 4 -18.76 11.46 -9.35
CA LEU A 4 -17.71 10.51 -8.99
C LEU A 4 -17.16 9.89 -10.28
N SER A 5 -15.92 10.24 -10.63
CA SER A 5 -15.14 9.49 -11.63
C SER A 5 -14.90 8.09 -11.10
N ILE A 6 -15.81 7.17 -11.41
CA ILE A 6 -15.59 5.75 -11.22
C ILE A 6 -14.70 5.32 -12.38
N VAL A 7 -13.43 5.01 -12.08
CA VAL A 7 -12.56 4.33 -13.03
C VAL A 7 -13.12 2.92 -13.23
N GLY A 8 -13.63 2.63 -14.42
CA GLY A 8 -14.37 1.40 -14.71
C GLY A 8 -14.02 0.75 -16.05
N GLU A 9 -14.54 -0.46 -16.26
CA GLU A 9 -14.39 -1.19 -17.52
C GLU A 9 -14.95 -0.35 -18.69
N GLY A 10 -14.12 -0.08 -19.70
CA GLY A 10 -14.48 0.75 -20.86
C GLY A 10 -14.03 2.21 -20.79
N ASP A 11 -13.45 2.65 -19.67
CA ASP A 11 -12.80 3.96 -19.60
C ASP A 11 -11.51 3.98 -20.44
N ARG A 12 -11.32 5.06 -21.19
CA ARG A 12 -10.16 5.18 -22.09
C ARG A 12 -8.88 5.36 -21.28
N GLY A 13 -7.90 4.48 -21.51
CA GLY A 13 -6.60 4.50 -20.83
C GLY A 13 -6.61 3.79 -19.48
N VAL A 14 -7.63 2.97 -19.21
CA VAL A 14 -7.75 2.14 -18.02
C VAL A 14 -7.61 0.68 -18.43
N GLU A 15 -6.72 -0.02 -17.75
CA GLU A 15 -6.63 -1.48 -17.79
C GLU A 15 -7.09 -1.99 -16.43
N LEU A 16 -8.12 -2.84 -16.41
CA LEU A 16 -8.53 -3.52 -15.19
C LEU A 16 -7.60 -4.70 -14.97
N LEU A 17 -7.06 -4.79 -13.76
CA LEU A 17 -6.14 -5.84 -13.36
C LEU A 17 -6.89 -6.92 -12.59
N ASP A 18 -6.68 -8.17 -13.00
CA ASP A 18 -7.06 -9.34 -12.23
C ASP A 18 -6.03 -9.60 -11.12
N ARG A 19 -6.36 -10.55 -10.24
CA ARG A 19 -5.50 -10.92 -9.10
C ARG A 19 -4.08 -11.29 -9.53
N ASP A 20 -3.95 -11.98 -10.66
CA ASP A 20 -2.67 -12.55 -11.09
C ASP A 20 -1.80 -11.55 -11.87
N ASP A 21 -2.34 -10.36 -12.18
CA ASP A 21 -1.63 -9.31 -12.91
C ASP A 21 -0.68 -8.50 -12.03
N PHE A 22 -0.80 -8.65 -10.70
CA PHE A 22 0.08 -7.99 -9.75
C PHE A 22 0.45 -8.89 -8.57
N SER A 23 1.59 -8.59 -7.96
CA SER A 23 2.03 -9.22 -6.72
C SER A 23 2.57 -8.19 -5.75
N LEU A 24 2.29 -8.43 -4.47
CA LEU A 24 2.75 -7.61 -3.35
C LEU A 24 3.60 -8.48 -2.41
N LYS A 25 4.83 -8.05 -2.15
CA LYS A 25 5.72 -8.71 -1.20
C LYS A 25 6.20 -7.72 -0.15
N PRO A 26 5.99 -7.96 1.15
CA PRO A 26 6.49 -7.06 2.18
C PRO A 26 8.02 -7.11 2.23
N SER A 27 8.65 -5.96 2.35
CA SER A 27 10.11 -5.78 2.33
C SER A 27 10.66 -5.21 3.65
N ARG A 28 9.83 -4.52 4.43
CA ARG A 28 10.21 -3.92 5.73
C ARG A 28 9.05 -3.95 6.70
N PHE A 29 9.35 -4.17 7.98
CA PHE A 29 8.36 -4.23 9.04
C PHE A 29 8.66 -3.22 10.15
N TYR A 30 7.61 -2.67 10.73
CA TYR A 30 7.63 -1.87 11.96
C TYR A 30 6.89 -2.65 13.05
N GLN A 31 7.54 -2.84 14.19
CA GLN A 31 6.87 -3.39 15.37
C GLN A 31 6.37 -2.26 16.26
N ASP A 32 5.06 -2.21 16.51
CA ASP A 32 4.48 -1.20 17.39
C ASP A 32 4.68 -1.54 18.89
N SER A 33 4.22 -0.65 19.76
CA SER A 33 4.28 -0.83 21.22
C SER A 33 3.42 -2.00 21.73
N ARG A 34 2.56 -2.58 20.89
CA ARG A 34 1.72 -3.75 21.16
C ARG A 34 2.37 -5.03 20.60
N GLY A 35 3.55 -4.96 19.99
CA GLY A 35 4.24 -6.10 19.41
C GLY A 35 3.67 -6.56 18.06
N ILE A 36 2.81 -5.77 17.42
CA ILE A 36 2.27 -6.10 16.09
C ILE A 36 3.30 -5.71 15.03
N ASN A 37 3.62 -6.63 14.12
CA ASN A 37 4.54 -6.39 13.01
C ASN A 37 3.77 -5.90 11.78
N TRP A 38 3.83 -4.60 11.53
CA TRP A 38 3.22 -3.94 10.39
C TRP A 38 4.16 -3.94 9.18
N PRO A 39 3.77 -4.49 8.02
CA PRO A 39 4.58 -4.39 6.80
C PRO A 39 4.50 -2.97 6.22
N VAL A 40 5.39 -2.09 6.67
CA VAL A 40 5.41 -0.67 6.30
C VAL A 40 6.15 -0.38 4.98
N SER A 41 6.69 -1.41 4.32
CA SER A 41 7.13 -1.31 2.92
C SER A 41 6.84 -2.59 2.15
N TRP A 42 6.52 -2.41 0.87
CA TRP A 42 6.14 -3.47 -0.06
C TRP A 42 6.83 -3.27 -1.41
N THR A 43 7.24 -4.37 -2.02
CA THR A 43 7.50 -4.43 -3.46
C THR A 43 6.21 -4.79 -4.17
N LEU A 44 5.77 -3.92 -5.08
CA LEU A 44 4.66 -4.14 -6.01
C LEU A 44 5.25 -4.48 -7.38
N ASN A 45 4.90 -5.64 -7.92
CA ASN A 45 5.13 -5.95 -9.34
C ASN A 45 3.78 -5.96 -10.04
N MET A 46 3.70 -5.32 -11.20
CA MET A 46 2.48 -5.20 -12.00
C MET A 46 2.89 -5.07 -13.46
N ALA A 47 2.41 -5.97 -14.31
CA ALA A 47 2.92 -6.13 -15.68
C ALA A 47 4.48 -6.18 -15.70
N ASP A 48 5.12 -5.33 -16.52
CA ASP A 48 6.58 -5.21 -16.63
C ASP A 48 7.18 -4.16 -15.68
N GLU A 49 6.37 -3.63 -14.75
CA GLU A 49 6.76 -2.56 -13.83
C GLU A 49 6.96 -3.09 -12.41
N GLN A 50 7.93 -2.48 -11.71
CA GLN A 50 8.20 -2.74 -10.31
C GLN A 50 8.29 -1.43 -9.55
N PHE A 51 7.60 -1.38 -8.41
CA PHE A 51 7.62 -0.25 -7.51
C PHE A 51 7.95 -0.69 -6.08
N THR A 52 8.57 0.21 -5.33
CA THR A 52 8.62 0.11 -3.87
C THR A 52 7.64 1.11 -3.27
N ILE A 53 6.67 0.61 -2.51
CA ILE A 53 5.81 1.42 -1.65
C ILE A 53 6.51 1.48 -0.30
N ASN A 54 6.91 2.67 0.15
CA ASN A 54 7.67 2.86 1.38
C ASN A 54 6.98 3.88 2.29
N ALA A 55 6.73 3.51 3.54
CA ALA A 55 6.27 4.45 4.55
C ALA A 55 7.30 5.56 4.78
N LEU A 56 6.82 6.81 4.79
CA LEU A 56 7.65 7.96 5.14
C LEU A 56 7.97 8.00 6.64
N LEU A 57 7.05 7.49 7.46
CA LEU A 57 7.19 7.33 8.90
C LEU A 57 6.61 5.97 9.32
N ASP A 58 7.28 5.30 10.25
CA ASP A 58 6.86 3.95 10.66
C ASP A 58 5.69 3.98 11.63
N GLN A 59 5.70 4.92 12.59
CA GLN A 59 4.73 4.99 13.67
C GLN A 59 3.46 5.74 13.25
N GLN A 60 2.65 5.10 12.41
CA GLN A 60 1.39 5.63 11.89
C GLN A 60 0.21 4.67 12.21
N THR A 61 0.24 4.04 13.39
CA THR A 61 -0.86 3.21 13.90
C THR A 61 -2.01 4.07 14.42
N VAL A 62 -3.22 3.79 13.96
CA VAL A 62 -4.45 4.44 14.40
C VAL A 62 -5.18 3.52 15.40
N ASP A 63 -5.43 4.05 16.60
CA ASP A 63 -6.03 3.33 17.71
C ASP A 63 -7.47 3.80 17.95
N LEU A 64 -8.39 3.30 17.13
CA LEU A 64 -9.84 3.57 17.23
C LEU A 64 -10.59 2.29 17.58
N SER A 65 -11.88 2.19 17.22
CA SER A 65 -12.68 0.96 17.39
C SER A 65 -12.13 -0.24 16.62
N ILE A 66 -11.36 0.02 15.57
CA ILE A 66 -10.57 -0.96 14.82
C ILE A 66 -9.12 -0.47 14.89
N LEU A 67 -8.20 -1.39 15.19
CA LEU A 67 -6.77 -1.12 15.14
C LEU A 67 -6.27 -1.33 13.72
N TYR A 68 -5.62 -0.31 13.16
CA TYR A 68 -5.06 -0.38 11.82
C TYR A 68 -3.85 0.54 11.70
N TRP A 69 -3.01 0.29 10.70
CA TRP A 69 -1.93 1.20 10.33
C TRP A 69 -2.38 1.98 9.11
N GLU A 70 -2.29 3.31 9.17
CA GLU A 70 -2.69 4.19 8.07
C GLU A 70 -1.67 5.32 7.98
N GLY A 71 -0.92 5.33 6.88
CA GLY A 71 0.23 6.19 6.81
C GLY A 71 0.58 6.68 5.41
N LEU A 72 1.24 7.84 5.40
CA LEU A 72 1.83 8.42 4.20
C LEU A 72 2.95 7.52 3.67
N VAL A 73 2.89 7.28 2.37
CA VAL A 73 3.90 6.50 1.64
C VAL A 73 4.43 7.29 0.45
N GLU A 74 5.66 6.97 0.07
CA GLU A 74 6.18 7.27 -1.26
C GLU A 74 6.18 6.00 -2.13
N VAL A 75 6.04 6.22 -3.43
CA VAL A 75 6.20 5.17 -4.45
C VAL A 75 7.51 5.45 -5.17
N LEU A 76 8.41 4.48 -5.16
CA LEU A 76 9.74 4.57 -5.76
C LEU A 76 9.85 3.64 -6.96
N ASN A 77 10.50 4.13 -8.01
CA ASN A 77 10.96 3.33 -9.14
C ASN A 77 12.15 2.44 -8.71
N PRO A 78 12.54 1.44 -9.52
CA PRO A 78 13.67 0.55 -9.20
C PRO A 78 15.02 1.27 -9.03
N ASP A 79 15.18 2.43 -9.66
CA ASP A 79 16.38 3.28 -9.52
C ASP A 79 16.36 4.16 -8.25
N GLY A 80 15.31 4.07 -7.44
CA GLY A 80 15.12 4.85 -6.21
C GLY A 80 14.54 6.24 -6.44
N SER A 81 14.25 6.64 -7.68
CA SER A 81 13.55 7.90 -7.97
C SER A 81 12.09 7.83 -7.52
N ARG A 82 11.55 8.94 -7.02
CA ARG A 82 10.16 9.00 -6.57
C ARG A 82 9.21 9.12 -7.75
N SER A 83 8.34 8.12 -7.90
CA SER A 83 7.25 8.09 -8.88
C SER A 83 6.00 8.80 -8.34
N GLY A 84 5.77 8.75 -7.02
CA GLY A 84 4.59 9.39 -6.42
C GLY A 84 4.56 9.42 -4.90
N LEU A 85 3.47 9.97 -4.38
CA LEU A 85 3.11 10.02 -2.96
C LEU A 85 1.66 9.54 -2.80
N GLY A 86 1.36 8.89 -1.68
CA GLY A 86 0.01 8.40 -1.41
C GLY A 86 -0.16 7.98 0.05
N TYR A 87 -1.16 7.13 0.27
CA TYR A 87 -1.46 6.51 1.55
C TYR A 87 -1.52 4.99 1.39
N MET A 88 -1.18 4.29 2.47
CA MET A 88 -1.37 2.85 2.60
C MET A 88 -2.12 2.55 3.89
N GLU A 89 -3.11 1.67 3.80
CA GLU A 89 -3.89 1.19 4.94
C GLU A 89 -3.61 -0.32 5.13
N LEU A 90 -3.34 -0.73 6.36
CA LEU A 90 -3.09 -2.11 6.74
C LEU A 90 -4.02 -2.49 7.89
N THR A 91 -4.82 -3.52 7.69
CA THR A 91 -5.77 -4.06 8.68
C THR A 91 -5.54 -5.57 8.87
N GLY A 92 -5.98 -6.14 10.01
CA GLY A 92 -5.95 -7.58 10.25
C GLY A 92 -4.61 -8.16 10.74
N TYR A 93 -3.59 -7.32 10.95
CA TYR A 93 -2.26 -7.75 11.42
C TYR A 93 -2.19 -8.00 12.94
N GLU A 94 -3.21 -7.60 13.69
CA GLU A 94 -3.34 -7.88 15.12
C GLU A 94 -3.55 -9.37 15.43
N ARG A 95 -4.01 -10.16 14.45
CA ARG A 95 -4.37 -11.57 14.62
C ARG A 95 -3.18 -12.54 14.60
N ASN A 96 -2.02 -12.11 14.11
CA ASN A 96 -0.84 -12.95 13.96
C ASN A 96 0.04 -12.98 15.23
N ARG A 97 -0.58 -13.03 16.41
CA ARG A 97 0.11 -13.25 17.69
C ARG A 97 0.24 -14.73 18.02
#